data_AF-A0A7V0ITN5-F1
#
_entry.id   AF-A0A7V0ITN5-F1
#
_cell.length_a   1.000
_cell.length_b   1.000
_cell.length_c   1.000
_cell.angle_alpha   90.00
_cell.angle_beta   90.00
_cell.angle_gamma   90.00
#
_symmetry.space_group_name_H-M   'P 1'
#
loop_
_entity.id
_entity.type
_entity.pdbx_description
1 polymer ?
#
loop_
_entity_poly.entity_id
_entity_poly.type
_entity_poly.pdbx_seq_one_letter_code
_entity_poly.pdbx_strand_id
1 'polypeptide(L)'
;MSGRHDYPAIIDEFVAAIRPRVENRLAEMGVEWTEGVGESLAEAEEWLRSALEQLVGTPFDEQRRSPLELLQEAMRFPTDTLAGLGVPVVSRDSVAVSAIPGDVYGLAPASSHQLGEDAWHAHLAWGAAKAAAMQVARRPEFGVFSSNLMDRSKFGAMLPDWEMVAWTDVAGIAKVPPTCFVDLQNPDADEAITALTALGAKVIAFGPHVDDVAMVRARSLGATDAVARSTFFRRLQSFLPKIM
;
A
#
# COMPACT_ATOMS: atom_id res chain seq x y z
N MET A 1 -3.32 -8.59 18.52
CA MET A 1 -2.18 -9.53 18.64
C MET A 1 -1.46 -9.48 17.31
N SER A 2 -0.46 -8.60 17.16
CA SER A 2 0.35 -8.50 15.94
C SER A 2 1.13 -9.78 15.78
N GLY A 3 0.88 -10.49 14.68
CA GLY A 3 1.64 -11.68 14.33
C GLY A 3 3.09 -11.29 14.16
N ARG A 4 3.98 -11.88 14.98
CA ARG A 4 5.40 -11.91 14.67
C ARG A 4 5.50 -12.66 13.34
N HIS A 5 5.71 -11.93 12.26
CA HIS A 5 5.80 -12.53 10.95
C HIS A 5 7.21 -13.10 10.79
N ASP A 6 7.31 -14.42 10.83
CA ASP A 6 8.57 -15.13 10.70
C ASP A 6 8.96 -15.15 9.20
N TYR A 7 9.86 -14.24 8.80
CA TYR A 7 10.47 -14.21 7.46
C TYR A 7 11.97 -14.51 7.52
N PRO A 8 12.41 -15.64 8.09
CA PRO A 8 13.84 -15.94 8.15
C PRO A 8 14.46 -16.00 6.75
N ALA A 9 13.68 -16.46 5.76
CA ALA A 9 14.09 -16.47 4.35
C ALA A 9 14.44 -15.08 3.79
N ILE A 10 13.76 -13.98 4.18
CA ILE A 10 14.14 -12.67 3.61
C ILE A 10 15.52 -12.24 4.09
N ILE A 11 15.88 -12.57 5.34
CA ILE A 11 17.16 -12.20 5.94
C ILE A 11 18.26 -13.02 5.27
N ASP A 12 18.12 -14.35 5.28
CA ASP A 12 19.17 -15.24 4.82
C ASP A 12 19.40 -15.12 3.30
N GLU A 13 18.33 -15.04 2.49
CA GLU A 13 18.48 -14.95 1.04
C GLU A 13 19.05 -13.60 0.59
N PHE A 14 18.69 -12.48 1.24
CA PHE A 14 19.24 -11.18 0.89
C PHE A 14 20.71 -11.05 1.29
N VAL A 15 21.08 -11.56 2.47
CA VAL A 15 22.47 -11.54 2.93
C VAL A 15 23.33 -12.44 2.04
N ALA A 16 22.87 -13.66 1.74
CA ALA A 16 23.59 -14.59 0.87
C ALA A 16 23.78 -14.06 -0.56
N ALA A 17 22.85 -13.23 -1.06
CA ALA A 17 22.93 -12.67 -2.41
C ALA A 17 23.93 -11.52 -2.58
N ILE A 18 24.40 -10.89 -1.49
CA ILE A 18 25.33 -9.75 -1.57
C ILE A 18 26.64 -10.16 -2.24
N ARG A 19 27.27 -11.24 -1.77
CA ARG A 19 28.59 -11.66 -2.26
C ARG A 19 28.62 -11.95 -3.76
N PRO A 20 27.78 -12.85 -4.30
CA PRO A 20 27.76 -13.12 -5.74
C PRO A 20 27.49 -11.86 -6.56
N ARG A 21 26.63 -10.96 -6.07
CA ARG A 21 26.30 -9.71 -6.75
C ARG A 21 27.51 -8.79 -6.88
N VAL A 22 28.28 -8.62 -5.80
CA VAL A 22 29.48 -7.77 -5.81
C VAL A 22 30.60 -8.43 -6.62
N GLU A 23 30.82 -9.74 -6.47
CA GLU A 23 31.82 -10.49 -7.26
C GLU A 23 31.56 -10.35 -8.76
N ASN A 24 30.32 -10.59 -9.21
CA ASN A 24 29.94 -10.43 -10.61
C ASN A 24 30.16 -9.00 -11.10
N ARG A 25 29.83 -8.00 -10.27
CA ARG A 25 29.97 -6.60 -10.67
C ARG A 25 31.43 -6.16 -10.78
N LEU A 26 32.28 -6.59 -9.86
CA LEU A 26 33.71 -6.31 -9.92
C LEU A 26 34.36 -6.99 -11.13
N ALA A 27 33.95 -8.22 -11.44
CA ALA A 27 34.39 -8.93 -12.64
C ALA A 27 33.98 -8.18 -13.93
N GLU A 28 32.75 -7.67 -14.03
CA GLU A 28 32.30 -6.83 -15.15
C GLU A 28 33.12 -5.54 -15.30
N MET A 29 33.57 -4.97 -14.17
CA MET A 29 34.40 -3.77 -14.13
C MET A 29 35.89 -4.04 -14.37
N GLY A 30 36.31 -5.31 -14.38
CA GLY A 30 37.72 -5.70 -14.43
C GLY A 30 38.51 -5.32 -13.17
N VAL A 31 37.84 -5.23 -12.02
CA VAL A 31 38.44 -4.90 -10.72
C VAL A 31 38.72 -6.18 -9.95
N GLU A 32 39.95 -6.34 -9.46
CA GLU A 32 40.31 -7.52 -8.67
C GLU A 32 39.69 -7.48 -7.27
N TRP A 33 39.33 -8.66 -6.78
CA TRP A 33 38.88 -8.84 -5.40
C TRP A 33 40.06 -8.65 -4.44
N THR A 34 39.97 -7.68 -3.53
CA THR A 34 40.98 -7.41 -2.52
C THR A 34 40.52 -7.83 -1.12
N GLU A 35 41.46 -7.94 -0.19
CA GLU A 35 41.15 -8.19 1.23
C GLU A 35 40.21 -7.11 1.80
N GLY A 36 40.48 -5.83 1.54
CA GLY A 36 39.63 -4.73 2.00
C GLY A 36 38.22 -4.74 1.42
N VAL A 37 38.04 -5.20 0.17
CA VAL A 37 36.70 -5.43 -0.39
C VAL A 37 35.99 -6.54 0.40
N GLY A 38 36.69 -7.64 0.71
CA GLY A 38 36.16 -8.73 1.51
C GLY A 38 35.73 -8.31 2.91
N GLU A 39 36.53 -7.50 3.60
CA GLU A 39 36.21 -6.94 4.92
C GLU A 39 34.98 -6.03 4.84
N SER A 40 34.95 -5.09 3.89
CA SER A 40 33.81 -4.18 3.71
C SER A 40 32.51 -4.91 3.35
N LEU A 41 32.61 -6.07 2.69
CA LEU A 41 31.45 -6.89 2.38
C LEU A 41 30.92 -7.61 3.63
N ALA A 42 31.80 -8.13 4.48
CA ALA A 42 31.39 -8.71 5.75
C ALA A 42 30.71 -7.68 6.65
N GLU A 43 31.19 -6.44 6.66
CA GLU A 43 30.52 -5.32 7.34
C GLU A 43 29.13 -5.02 6.74
N ALA A 44 29.02 -5.03 5.42
CA ALA A 44 27.74 -4.84 4.73
C ALA A 44 26.72 -5.96 5.05
N GLU A 45 27.18 -7.22 5.07
CA GLU A 45 26.37 -8.40 5.39
C GLU A 45 25.85 -8.34 6.83
N GLU A 46 26.72 -8.01 7.80
CA GLU A 46 26.33 -7.87 9.21
C GLU A 46 25.35 -6.71 9.42
N TRP A 47 25.64 -5.56 8.82
CA TRP A 47 24.74 -4.41 8.89
C TRP A 47 23.37 -4.72 8.26
N LEU A 48 23.35 -5.37 7.10
CA LEU A 48 22.10 -5.72 6.42
C LEU A 48 21.29 -6.72 7.25
N ARG A 49 21.94 -7.74 7.81
CA ARG A 49 21.29 -8.72 8.70
C ARG A 49 20.58 -8.01 9.85
N SER A 50 21.31 -7.18 10.59
CA SER A 50 20.75 -6.43 11.72
C SER A 50 19.58 -5.52 11.30
N ALA A 51 19.73 -4.83 10.16
CA ALA A 51 18.68 -3.96 9.64
C ALA A 51 17.42 -4.74 9.20
N LEU A 52 17.58 -5.91 8.57
CA LEU A 52 16.47 -6.77 8.17
C LEU A 52 15.79 -7.41 9.38
N GLU A 53 16.55 -7.85 10.39
CA GLU A 53 16.01 -8.34 11.67
C GLU A 53 15.15 -7.28 12.35
N GLN A 54 15.63 -6.03 12.40
CA GLN A 54 14.84 -4.91 12.91
C GLN A 54 13.57 -4.68 12.07
N LEU A 55 13.69 -4.72 10.74
CA LEU A 55 12.57 -4.52 9.83
C LEU A 55 11.48 -5.57 10.03
N VAL A 56 11.83 -6.86 10.02
CA VAL A 56 10.87 -7.97 10.19
C VAL A 56 10.30 -8.02 11.60
N GLY A 57 11.04 -7.52 12.60
CA GLY A 57 10.54 -7.35 13.97
C GLY A 57 9.57 -6.18 14.16
N THR A 58 9.53 -5.23 13.21
CA THR A 58 8.65 -4.05 13.24
C THR A 58 7.28 -4.39 12.62
N PRO A 59 6.14 -3.94 13.19
CA PRO A 59 4.82 -4.10 12.57
C PRO A 59 4.75 -3.54 11.15
N PHE A 60 4.02 -4.21 10.26
CA PHE A 60 3.99 -3.85 8.83
C PHE A 60 3.55 -2.41 8.53
N ASP A 61 2.66 -1.84 9.34
CA ASP A 61 2.16 -0.46 9.23
C ASP A 61 3.21 0.58 9.66
N GLU A 62 4.16 0.17 10.50
CA GLU A 62 5.26 1.00 10.96
C GLU A 62 6.52 0.87 10.09
N GLN A 63 6.62 -0.18 9.28
CA GLN A 63 7.75 -0.40 8.38
C GLN A 63 7.78 0.64 7.24
N ARG A 64 8.71 1.59 7.33
CA ARG A 64 8.90 2.66 6.33
C ARG A 64 9.83 2.29 5.17
N ARG A 65 10.71 1.31 5.37
CA ARG A 65 11.66 0.82 4.37
C ARG A 65 11.27 -0.58 3.89
N SER A 66 11.85 -1.00 2.78
CA SER A 66 11.76 -2.34 2.21
C SER A 66 13.10 -3.09 2.32
N PRO A 67 13.10 -4.43 2.22
CA PRO A 67 14.33 -5.22 2.17
C PRO A 67 15.29 -4.77 1.06
N LEU A 68 14.76 -4.40 -0.10
CA LEU A 68 15.55 -3.92 -1.23
C LEU A 68 16.24 -2.58 -0.92
N GLU A 69 15.54 -1.62 -0.33
CA GLU A 69 16.15 -0.33 0.06
C GLU A 69 17.27 -0.52 1.10
N LEU A 70 17.10 -1.47 2.03
CA LEU A 70 18.15 -1.81 2.99
C LEU A 70 19.38 -2.39 2.30
N LEU A 71 19.21 -3.36 1.39
CA LEU A 71 20.34 -3.93 0.66
C LEU A 71 21.03 -2.88 -0.22
N GLN A 72 20.27 -1.99 -0.87
CA GLN A 72 20.82 -0.87 -1.61
C GLN A 72 21.66 0.06 -0.72
N GLU A 73 21.20 0.36 0.50
CA GLU A 73 21.97 1.13 1.49
C GLU A 73 23.24 0.38 1.95
N ALA A 74 23.17 -0.94 2.12
CA ALA A 74 24.32 -1.77 2.48
C ALA A 74 25.44 -1.72 1.43
N MET A 75 25.15 -1.37 0.17
CA MET A 75 26.20 -1.25 -0.85
C MET A 75 27.11 -0.02 -0.65
N ARG A 76 26.80 0.87 0.30
CA ARG A 76 27.71 1.98 0.66
C ARG A 76 29.06 1.48 1.15
N PHE A 77 29.11 0.38 1.92
CA PHE A 77 30.36 -0.13 2.50
C PHE A 77 31.37 -0.54 1.42
N PRO A 78 31.05 -1.44 0.46
CA PRO A 78 31.97 -1.73 -0.63
C PRO A 78 32.17 -0.53 -1.58
N THR A 79 31.18 0.35 -1.74
CA THR A 79 31.33 1.58 -2.54
C THR A 79 32.43 2.50 -1.97
N ASP A 80 32.39 2.76 -0.67
CA ASP A 80 33.36 3.61 0.02
C ASP A 80 34.76 3.00 -0.03
N THR A 81 34.88 1.68 0.12
CA THR A 81 36.16 0.95 -0.03
C THR A 81 36.72 1.08 -1.45
N LEU A 82 35.92 0.85 -2.48
CA LEU A 82 36.37 0.98 -3.88
C LEU A 82 36.80 2.42 -4.19
N ALA A 83 36.09 3.41 -3.65
CA ALA A 83 36.46 4.82 -3.77
C ALA A 83 37.79 5.12 -3.06
N GLY A 84 38.01 4.57 -1.86
CA GLY A 84 39.26 4.67 -1.12
C GLY A 84 40.45 4.03 -1.84
N LEU A 85 40.21 2.96 -2.60
CA LEU A 85 41.20 2.32 -3.47
C LEU A 85 41.44 3.06 -4.79
N GLY A 86 40.70 4.14 -5.07
CA GLY A 86 40.84 4.93 -6.28
C GLY A 86 40.29 4.25 -7.54
N VAL A 87 39.38 3.28 -7.40
CA VAL A 87 38.75 2.61 -8.54
C VAL A 87 37.97 3.64 -9.37
N PRO A 88 38.22 3.76 -10.69
CA PRO A 88 37.51 4.72 -11.53
C PRO A 88 35.99 4.46 -11.53
N VAL A 89 35.21 5.53 -11.40
CA VAL A 89 33.74 5.48 -11.46
C VAL A 89 33.30 4.98 -12.84
N VAL A 90 32.29 4.10 -12.86
CA VAL A 90 31.75 3.54 -14.09
C VAL A 90 30.76 4.54 -14.71
N SER A 91 30.83 4.73 -16.04
CA SER A 91 29.78 5.47 -16.76
C SER A 91 28.47 4.69 -16.69
N ARG A 92 27.48 5.24 -16.00
CA ARG A 92 26.13 4.66 -15.85
C ARG A 92 25.12 5.44 -16.68
N ASP A 93 24.09 4.75 -17.17
CA ASP A 93 22.97 5.41 -17.83
C ASP A 93 22.22 6.33 -16.85
N SER A 94 21.51 7.32 -17.37
CA SER A 94 20.83 8.34 -16.56
C SER A 94 19.70 7.77 -15.70
N VAL A 95 19.09 6.65 -16.10
CA VAL A 95 17.99 6.00 -15.36
C VAL A 95 18.56 5.33 -14.11
N ALA A 96 19.67 4.61 -14.26
CA ALA A 96 20.37 3.94 -13.18
C ALA A 96 20.93 4.92 -12.14
N VAL A 97 21.49 6.05 -12.60
CA VAL A 97 21.96 7.13 -11.70
C VAL A 97 20.79 7.76 -10.94
N SER A 98 19.66 8.00 -11.61
CA SER A 98 18.48 8.58 -10.94
C SER A 98 17.87 7.63 -9.91
N ALA A 99 17.95 6.32 -10.13
CA ALA A 99 17.36 5.33 -9.23
C ALA A 99 18.14 5.23 -7.91
N ILE A 100 19.48 5.29 -7.96
CA ILE A 100 20.35 5.16 -6.79
C ILE A 100 21.56 6.11 -6.93
N PRO A 101 21.39 7.41 -6.63
CA PRO A 101 22.41 8.42 -6.92
C PRO A 101 23.77 8.21 -6.23
N GLY A 102 23.80 7.53 -5.09
CA GLY A 102 25.04 7.25 -4.33
C GLY A 102 25.84 6.04 -4.82
N ASP A 103 25.26 5.19 -5.66
CA ASP A 103 25.91 3.97 -6.13
C ASP A 103 26.76 4.24 -7.38
N VAL A 104 27.94 4.82 -7.21
CA VAL A 104 28.78 5.21 -8.35
C VAL A 104 29.37 4.02 -9.12
N TYR A 105 29.38 2.83 -8.54
CA TYR A 105 29.95 1.61 -9.15
C TYR A 105 28.89 0.65 -9.72
N GLY A 106 27.60 0.85 -9.42
CA GLY A 106 26.55 -0.05 -9.88
C GLY A 106 26.47 -1.35 -9.06
N LEU A 107 26.86 -1.30 -7.79
CA LEU A 107 26.79 -2.43 -6.86
C LEU A 107 25.35 -2.69 -6.41
N ALA A 108 24.58 -1.62 -6.20
CA ALA A 108 23.21 -1.73 -5.71
C ALA A 108 22.27 -2.27 -6.80
N PRO A 109 21.49 -3.33 -6.51
CA PRO A 109 20.52 -3.82 -7.47
C PRO A 109 19.35 -2.83 -7.61
N ALA A 110 18.91 -2.60 -8.83
CA ALA A 110 17.70 -1.81 -9.10
C ALA A 110 16.41 -2.59 -8.78
N SER A 111 16.49 -3.93 -8.73
CA SER A 111 15.37 -4.81 -8.39
C SER A 111 15.86 -6.10 -7.73
N SER A 112 15.03 -6.73 -6.89
CA SER A 112 15.41 -8.00 -6.25
C SER A 112 15.55 -9.17 -7.23
N HIS A 113 15.03 -9.07 -8.46
CA HIS A 113 15.26 -10.06 -9.51
C HIS A 113 16.76 -10.18 -9.87
N GLN A 114 17.55 -9.14 -9.63
CA GLN A 114 19.01 -9.16 -9.85
C GLN A 114 19.78 -9.92 -8.77
N LEU A 115 19.12 -10.40 -7.71
CA LEU A 115 19.72 -11.10 -6.58
C LEU A 115 19.63 -12.63 -6.70
N GLY A 116 18.91 -13.14 -7.69
CA GLY A 116 18.59 -14.57 -7.84
C GLY A 116 17.14 -14.90 -7.50
N GLU A 117 16.69 -16.10 -7.90
CA GLU A 117 15.29 -16.52 -7.75
C GLU A 117 14.85 -16.59 -6.30
N ASP A 118 15.67 -17.12 -5.40
CA ASP A 118 15.31 -17.31 -3.99
C ASP A 118 15.10 -15.98 -3.27
N ALA A 119 16.04 -15.04 -3.41
CA ALA A 119 15.90 -13.68 -2.88
C ALA A 119 14.71 -12.93 -3.51
N TRP A 120 14.46 -13.12 -4.81
CA TRP A 120 13.30 -12.54 -5.48
C TRP A 120 11.98 -13.07 -4.91
N HIS A 121 11.85 -14.39 -4.75
CA HIS A 121 10.67 -15.03 -4.18
C HIS A 121 10.45 -14.63 -2.72
N ALA A 122 11.52 -14.59 -1.91
CA ALA A 122 11.45 -14.12 -0.54
C ALA A 122 10.92 -12.67 -0.47
N HIS A 123 11.41 -11.79 -1.35
CA HIS A 123 10.95 -10.40 -1.42
C HIS A 123 9.47 -10.28 -1.82
N LEU A 124 9.02 -11.07 -2.80
CA LEU A 124 7.61 -11.11 -3.20
C LEU A 124 6.71 -11.63 -2.06
N ALA A 125 7.13 -12.67 -1.35
CA ALA A 125 6.39 -13.23 -0.22
C ALA A 125 6.25 -12.21 0.92
N TRP A 126 7.32 -11.50 1.26
CA TRP A 126 7.29 -10.40 2.23
C TRP A 126 6.34 -9.28 1.78
N GLY A 127 6.42 -8.86 0.51
CA GLY A 127 5.59 -7.79 -0.04
C GLY A 127 4.10 -8.15 -0.05
N ALA A 128 3.76 -9.38 -0.45
CA ALA A 128 2.39 -9.89 -0.43
C ALA A 128 1.82 -9.91 0.99
N ALA A 129 2.62 -10.35 1.96
CA ALA A 129 2.17 -10.40 3.34
C ALA A 129 2.03 -9.00 3.97
N LYS A 130 2.93 -8.07 3.66
CA LYS A 130 2.78 -6.65 4.04
C LYS A 130 1.48 -6.08 3.48
N ALA A 131 1.21 -6.31 2.19
CA ALA A 131 -0.01 -5.85 1.55
C ALA A 131 -1.28 -6.46 2.20
N ALA A 132 -1.28 -7.76 2.49
CA ALA A 132 -2.38 -8.43 3.18
C ALA A 132 -2.61 -7.84 4.59
N ALA A 133 -1.55 -7.61 5.35
CA ALA A 133 -1.64 -6.98 6.67
C ALA A 133 -2.22 -5.55 6.58
N MET A 134 -1.83 -4.79 5.54
CA MET A 134 -2.35 -3.43 5.33
C MET A 134 -3.81 -3.42 4.90
N GLN A 135 -4.27 -4.46 4.18
CA GLN A 135 -5.68 -4.63 3.84
C GLN A 135 -6.51 -5.00 5.08
N VAL A 136 -6.03 -5.93 5.91
CA VAL A 136 -6.72 -6.31 7.16
C VAL A 136 -6.79 -5.14 8.16
N ALA A 137 -5.77 -4.28 8.19
CA ALA A 137 -5.74 -3.11 9.06
C ALA A 137 -6.74 -2.01 8.65
N ARG A 138 -7.16 -1.94 7.38
CA ARG A 138 -8.16 -0.97 6.91
C ARG A 138 -9.55 -1.56 6.97
N ARG A 139 -10.41 -1.00 7.84
CA ARG A 139 -11.85 -1.25 7.76
C ARG A 139 -12.35 -0.70 6.42
N PRO A 140 -13.17 -1.46 5.67
CA PRO A 140 -13.74 -0.95 4.44
C PRO A 140 -14.65 0.24 4.75
N GLU A 141 -14.55 1.28 3.93
CA GLU A 141 -15.29 2.52 4.10
C GLU A 141 -16.61 2.49 3.32
N PHE A 142 -17.65 3.13 3.86
CA PHE A 142 -18.85 3.51 3.12
C PHE A 142 -19.24 4.95 3.43
N GLY A 143 -19.81 5.63 2.45
CA GLY A 143 -20.27 7.00 2.57
C GLY A 143 -21.73 7.09 3.01
N VAL A 144 -22.08 8.07 3.85
CA VAL A 144 -23.46 8.38 4.21
C VAL A 144 -23.70 9.88 4.09
N PHE A 145 -24.56 10.27 3.16
CA PHE A 145 -25.07 11.63 3.02
C PHE A 145 -26.45 11.70 3.68
N SER A 146 -26.49 12.18 4.93
CA SER A 146 -27.74 12.32 5.69
C SER A 146 -27.61 13.41 6.73
N SER A 147 -28.66 14.21 6.87
CA SER A 147 -28.84 15.21 7.91
C SER A 147 -29.28 14.60 9.26
N ASN A 148 -29.63 13.30 9.28
CA ASN A 148 -30.19 12.64 10.47
C ASN A 148 -29.13 11.90 11.30
N LEU A 149 -28.92 12.37 12.53
CA LEU A 149 -27.97 11.82 13.49
C LEU A 149 -28.32 10.38 13.95
N MET A 150 -29.59 9.98 13.90
CA MET A 150 -30.05 8.64 14.34
C MET A 150 -29.71 7.54 13.34
N ASP A 151 -29.46 7.87 12.07
CA ASP A 151 -29.04 6.88 11.08
C ASP A 151 -27.60 6.45 11.31
N ARG A 152 -26.75 7.39 11.75
CA ARG A 152 -25.33 7.14 12.07
C ARG A 152 -25.16 6.06 13.13
N SER A 153 -25.99 6.08 14.17
CA SER A 153 -25.98 5.09 15.25
C SER A 153 -26.46 3.71 14.77
N LYS A 154 -27.46 3.67 13.88
CA LYS A 154 -27.95 2.43 13.27
C LYS A 154 -26.91 1.79 12.35
N PHE A 155 -26.23 2.60 11.53
CA PHE A 155 -25.15 2.13 10.68
C PHE A 155 -24.02 1.49 11.50
N GLY A 156 -23.55 2.16 12.56
CA GLY A 156 -22.50 1.61 13.43
C GLY A 156 -22.87 0.28 14.10
N ALA A 157 -24.14 0.10 14.48
CA ALA A 157 -24.61 -1.16 15.07
C ALA A 157 -24.76 -2.29 14.03
N MET A 158 -25.16 -1.97 12.80
CA MET A 158 -25.41 -2.95 11.74
C MET A 158 -24.15 -3.33 10.94
N LEU A 159 -23.14 -2.45 10.94
CA LEU A 159 -21.90 -2.58 10.20
C LEU A 159 -20.68 -2.30 11.10
N PRO A 160 -20.46 -3.09 12.17
CA PRO A 160 -19.39 -2.83 13.15
C PRO A 160 -17.97 -2.94 12.57
N ASP A 161 -17.83 -3.69 11.47
CA ASP A 161 -16.56 -3.94 10.78
C ASP A 161 -16.27 -2.91 9.68
N TRP A 162 -17.17 -1.96 9.44
CA TRP A 162 -17.03 -0.92 8.43
C TRP A 162 -16.73 0.43 9.06
N GLU A 163 -16.04 1.28 8.31
CA GLU A 163 -15.83 2.67 8.67
C GLU A 163 -16.83 3.56 7.90
N MET A 164 -17.54 4.42 8.63
CA MET A 164 -18.55 5.30 8.05
C MET A 164 -17.97 6.70 7.85
N VAL A 165 -17.99 7.18 6.61
CA VAL A 165 -17.70 8.58 6.27
C VAL A 165 -19.03 9.31 6.11
N ALA A 166 -19.33 10.26 6.99
CA ALA A 166 -20.63 10.93 7.02
C ALA A 166 -20.54 12.38 6.56
N TRP A 167 -21.44 12.79 5.66
CA TRP A 167 -21.60 14.16 5.18
C TRP A 167 -23.01 14.68 5.44
N THR A 168 -23.09 15.98 5.66
CA THR A 168 -24.35 16.74 5.78
C THR A 168 -24.54 17.74 4.64
N ASP A 169 -23.45 18.16 4.01
CA ASP A 169 -23.40 19.09 2.89
C ASP A 169 -22.47 18.55 1.79
N VAL A 170 -22.70 18.98 0.56
CA VAL A 170 -21.93 18.54 -0.62
C VAL A 170 -20.49 19.08 -0.59
N ALA A 171 -20.28 20.24 0.02
CA ALA A 171 -18.95 20.87 0.13
C ALA A 171 -17.96 20.02 0.93
N GLY A 172 -18.43 19.19 1.87
CA GLY A 172 -17.62 18.27 2.66
C GLY A 172 -17.17 17.00 1.93
N ILE A 173 -17.62 16.75 0.69
CA ILE A 173 -17.27 15.57 -0.09
C ILE A 173 -15.86 15.74 -0.68
N ALA A 174 -14.82 15.37 0.09
CA ALA A 174 -13.43 15.42 -0.35
C ALA A 174 -12.88 14.06 -0.82
N LYS A 175 -13.33 12.97 -0.18
CA LYS A 175 -12.95 11.58 -0.48
C LYS A 175 -14.21 10.75 -0.55
N VAL A 176 -14.38 9.94 -1.59
CA VAL A 176 -15.61 9.17 -1.80
C VAL A 176 -15.31 7.67 -1.72
N PRO A 177 -15.87 6.95 -0.73
CA PRO A 177 -15.85 5.49 -0.68
C PRO A 177 -16.62 4.88 -1.86
N PRO A 178 -16.31 3.64 -2.25
CA PRO A 178 -16.87 3.01 -3.45
C PRO A 178 -18.39 2.84 -3.39
N THR A 179 -18.99 2.75 -2.20
CA THR A 179 -20.44 2.71 -2.00
C THR A 179 -20.86 3.85 -1.08
N CYS A 180 -21.85 4.64 -1.53
CA CYS A 180 -22.41 5.75 -0.77
C CYS A 180 -23.93 5.64 -0.65
N PHE A 181 -24.45 6.01 0.51
CA PHE A 181 -25.87 6.01 0.82
C PHE A 181 -26.36 7.45 0.94
N VAL A 182 -27.45 7.79 0.25
CA VAL A 182 -28.03 9.14 0.26
C VAL A 182 -29.45 9.09 0.81
N ASP A 183 -29.70 9.84 1.89
CA ASP A 183 -31.05 10.02 2.44
C ASP A 183 -31.79 11.07 1.60
N LEU A 184 -32.84 10.65 0.89
CA LEU A 184 -33.68 11.52 0.05
C LEU A 184 -34.46 12.57 0.85
N GLN A 185 -34.48 12.47 2.18
CA GLN A 185 -35.03 13.53 3.03
C GLN A 185 -34.07 14.70 3.23
N ASN A 186 -32.80 14.56 2.83
CA ASN A 186 -31.86 15.68 2.84
C ASN A 186 -32.20 16.64 1.68
N PRO A 187 -32.36 17.97 1.93
CA PRO A 187 -32.60 18.95 0.88
C PRO A 187 -31.59 18.92 -0.27
N ASP A 188 -30.34 18.56 0.02
CA ASP A 188 -29.24 18.55 -0.95
C ASP A 188 -29.04 17.16 -1.59
N ALA A 189 -30.00 16.24 -1.45
CA ALA A 189 -29.88 14.85 -1.91
C ALA A 189 -29.64 14.75 -3.43
N ASP A 190 -30.34 15.55 -4.24
CA ASP A 190 -30.21 15.54 -5.70
C ASP A 190 -28.78 15.96 -6.14
N GLU A 191 -28.23 17.00 -5.50
CA GLU A 191 -26.88 17.49 -5.75
C GLU A 191 -25.84 16.47 -5.28
N ALA A 192 -26.04 15.87 -4.09
CA ALA A 192 -25.16 14.84 -3.55
C ALA A 192 -25.11 13.60 -4.44
N ILE A 193 -26.24 13.11 -4.94
CA ILE A 193 -26.29 11.96 -5.88
C ILE A 193 -25.45 12.27 -7.12
N THR A 194 -25.62 13.45 -7.69
CA THR A 194 -24.90 13.89 -8.88
C THR A 194 -23.39 13.97 -8.62
N ALA A 195 -22.98 14.61 -7.52
CA ALA A 195 -21.58 14.77 -7.15
C ALA A 195 -20.89 13.42 -6.86
N LEU A 196 -21.53 12.56 -6.08
CA LEU A 196 -20.98 11.24 -5.73
C LEU A 196 -20.86 10.33 -6.95
N THR A 197 -21.86 10.36 -7.85
CA THR A 197 -21.83 9.57 -9.09
C THR A 197 -20.76 10.09 -10.05
N ALA A 198 -20.58 11.40 -10.16
CA ALA A 198 -19.51 12.00 -10.97
C ALA A 198 -18.11 11.61 -10.48
N LEU A 199 -17.97 11.34 -9.19
CA LEU A 199 -16.76 10.82 -8.55
C LEU A 199 -16.62 9.29 -8.62
N GLY A 200 -17.54 8.59 -9.30
CA GLY A 200 -17.48 7.16 -9.56
C GLY A 200 -18.04 6.27 -8.45
N ALA A 201 -18.77 6.82 -7.48
CA ALA A 201 -19.37 6.04 -6.41
C ALA A 201 -20.60 5.25 -6.89
N LYS A 202 -20.78 4.05 -6.34
CA LYS A 202 -22.07 3.37 -6.37
C LYS A 202 -23.01 4.02 -5.36
N VAL A 203 -23.98 4.79 -5.84
CA VAL A 203 -24.94 5.51 -4.99
C VAL A 203 -26.22 4.70 -4.80
N ILE A 204 -26.62 4.47 -3.55
CA ILE A 204 -27.93 3.90 -3.19
C ILE A 204 -28.72 4.95 -2.42
N ALA A 205 -29.79 5.44 -3.03
CA ALA A 205 -30.68 6.39 -2.41
C ALA A 205 -31.72 5.68 -1.54
N PHE A 206 -32.10 6.28 -0.41
CA PHE A 206 -33.17 5.77 0.42
C PHE A 206 -34.06 6.88 0.98
N GLY A 207 -35.34 6.61 1.14
CA GLY A 207 -36.31 7.61 1.63
C GLY A 207 -37.61 7.00 2.12
N PRO A 208 -38.59 7.83 2.53
CA PRO A 208 -39.92 7.37 2.96
C PRO A 208 -40.65 6.56 1.87
N HIS A 209 -41.55 5.65 2.27
CA HIS A 209 -42.21 4.68 1.38
C HIS A 209 -43.24 5.30 0.40
N VAL A 210 -43.50 6.60 0.50
CA VAL A 210 -44.61 7.27 -0.22
C VAL A 210 -44.15 8.20 -1.33
N ASP A 211 -42.86 8.17 -1.70
CA ASP A 211 -42.29 9.10 -2.69
C ASP A 211 -41.64 8.38 -3.87
N ASP A 212 -42.49 7.72 -4.69
CA ASP A 212 -42.06 7.07 -5.94
C ASP A 212 -41.42 8.07 -6.92
N VAL A 213 -41.83 9.34 -6.87
CA VAL A 213 -41.29 10.41 -7.71
C VAL A 213 -39.84 10.73 -7.32
N ALA A 214 -39.54 10.86 -6.03
CA ALA A 214 -38.17 11.07 -5.55
C ALA A 214 -37.26 9.86 -5.88
N MET A 215 -37.77 8.64 -5.79
CA MET A 215 -36.99 7.44 -6.15
C MET A 215 -36.67 7.38 -7.65
N VAL A 216 -37.64 7.69 -8.51
CA VAL A 216 -37.43 7.77 -9.97
C VAL A 216 -36.45 8.89 -10.32
N ARG A 217 -36.57 10.04 -9.65
CA ARG A 217 -35.63 11.16 -9.80
C ARG A 217 -34.21 10.76 -9.42
N ALA A 218 -34.02 10.14 -8.26
CA ALA A 218 -32.71 9.72 -7.78
C ALA A 218 -31.98 8.82 -8.79
N ARG A 219 -32.68 7.84 -9.38
CA ARG A 219 -32.14 6.98 -10.43
C ARG A 219 -31.77 7.76 -11.70
N SER A 220 -32.60 8.73 -12.07
CA SER A 220 -32.35 9.60 -13.23
C SER A 220 -31.11 10.49 -13.05
N LEU A 221 -30.77 10.82 -11.79
CA LEU A 221 -29.55 11.57 -11.42
C LEU A 221 -28.29 10.70 -11.30
N GLY A 222 -28.42 9.38 -11.51
CA GLY A 222 -27.29 8.45 -11.51
C GLY A 222 -27.23 7.48 -10.32
N ALA A 223 -28.19 7.53 -9.38
CA ALA A 223 -28.24 6.54 -8.33
C ALA A 223 -28.42 5.13 -8.92
N THR A 224 -27.60 4.19 -8.47
CA THR A 224 -27.66 2.78 -8.88
C THR A 224 -28.96 2.11 -8.46
N ASP A 225 -29.47 2.46 -7.28
CA ASP A 225 -30.79 2.05 -6.82
C ASP A 225 -31.39 3.12 -5.89
N ALA A 226 -32.71 3.10 -5.77
CA ALA A 226 -33.49 3.97 -4.88
C ALA A 226 -34.59 3.15 -4.22
N VAL A 227 -34.58 3.06 -2.89
CA VAL A 227 -35.47 2.14 -2.15
C VAL A 227 -36.11 2.79 -0.93
N ALA A 228 -37.23 2.23 -0.47
CA ALA A 228 -37.84 2.65 0.79
C ALA A 228 -36.90 2.36 1.98
N ARG A 229 -36.88 3.26 2.96
CA ARG A 229 -36.01 3.22 4.15
C ARG A 229 -36.06 1.89 4.91
N SER A 230 -37.25 1.30 5.06
CA SER A 230 -37.41 -0.02 5.69
C SER A 230 -36.72 -1.14 4.91
N THR A 231 -36.80 -1.10 3.58
CA THR A 231 -36.13 -2.05 2.68
C THR A 231 -34.62 -1.81 2.65
N PHE A 232 -34.19 -0.55 2.69
CA PHE A 232 -32.78 -0.16 2.76
C PHE A 232 -32.09 -0.82 3.95
N PHE A 233 -32.56 -0.57 5.18
CA PHE A 233 -31.92 -1.14 6.37
C PHE A 233 -31.99 -2.67 6.39
N ARG A 234 -33.10 -3.27 5.94
CA ARG A 234 -33.20 -4.75 5.83
C ARG A 234 -32.18 -5.35 4.86
N ARG A 235 -31.80 -4.62 3.80
CA ARG A 235 -30.90 -5.08 2.73
C ARG A 235 -29.52 -4.43 2.79
N LEU A 236 -29.19 -3.70 3.85
CA LEU A 236 -28.02 -2.84 3.95
C LEU A 236 -26.72 -3.55 3.53
N GLN A 237 -26.47 -4.74 4.08
CA GLN A 237 -25.28 -5.54 3.77
C GLN A 237 -25.20 -5.98 2.30
N SER A 238 -26.34 -6.15 1.62
CA SER A 238 -26.36 -6.55 0.21
C SER A 238 -25.94 -5.44 -0.76
N PHE A 239 -25.92 -4.19 -0.30
CA PHE A 239 -25.51 -3.05 -1.12
C PHE A 239 -24.00 -2.81 -1.09
N LEU A 240 -23.33 -3.27 -0.03
CA LEU A 240 -21.90 -3.14 0.17
C LEU A 240 -21.11 -4.16 -0.67
N PRO A 241 -19.86 -3.83 -1.07
CA PRO A 241 -19.01 -4.82 -1.72
C PRO A 241 -18.76 -5.99 -0.79
N LYS A 242 -18.69 -7.20 -1.36
CA LYS A 242 -18.32 -8.39 -0.61
C LYS A 242 -16.86 -8.22 -0.17
N ILE A 243 -16.63 -8.20 1.14
CA ILE A 243 -15.29 -8.31 1.71
C ILE A 243 -14.88 -9.78 1.48
N MET A 244 -13.86 -10.00 0.64
CA MET A 244 -13.24 -11.31 0.45
C MET A 244 -12.14 -11.52 1.49
#